data_AF-A0A7S1SSP4-F1
#
_entry.id   AF-A0A7S1SSP4-F1
#
_cell.length_a   1.000
_cell.length_b   1.000
_cell.length_c   1.000
_cell.angle_alpha   90.00
_cell.angle_beta   90.00
_cell.angle_gamma   90.00
#
_symmetry.space_group_name_H-M   'P 1'
#
loop_
_entity.id
_entity.type
_entity.pdbx_description
1 polymer ?
#
loop_
_entity_poly.entity_id
_entity_poly.type
_entity_poly.pdbx_seq_one_letter_code
_entity_poly.pdbx_strand_id
1 'polypeptide(L)'
;MIPISLSCVVATSPTRMRAEDQLEMIRSTVNSVRLHVGDCIPTVVVCDHHKEADETEPWRQDKRGNVGVEVAREYARYKELLAGDPTFGTVLPLPRHYGFAHAVGVAMRHHCSAASHILVIQHDFIFNDPVRLEVVMGALRDGGFRYVVFPAGRKMVHTARHV
;
A
#
# COMPACT_ATOMS: atom_id res chain seq x y z
N MET A 1 28.67 10.12 3.07
CA MET A 1 27.65 9.08 2.81
C MET A 1 26.29 9.76 2.86
N ILE A 2 25.50 9.73 1.80
CA ILE A 2 24.15 10.31 1.83
C ILE A 2 23.27 9.35 2.65
N PRO A 3 22.57 9.80 3.70
CA PRO A 3 21.64 8.96 4.45
C PRO A 3 20.54 8.43 3.52
N ILE A 4 20.23 7.14 3.59
CA ILE A 4 19.08 6.57 2.89
C ILE A 4 17.82 7.03 3.63
N SER A 5 16.97 7.78 2.95
CA SER A 5 15.60 8.05 3.39
C SER A 5 14.63 7.13 2.63
N LEU A 6 13.89 6.31 3.38
CA LEU A 6 12.86 5.41 2.86
C LEU A 6 11.48 5.94 3.29
N SER A 7 10.51 5.96 2.39
CA SER A 7 9.10 6.14 2.72
C SER A 7 8.31 4.89 2.33
N CYS A 8 7.30 4.55 3.11
CA CYS A 8 6.39 3.46 2.82
C CYS A 8 5.06 4.02 2.30
N VAL A 9 4.59 3.51 1.17
CA VAL A 9 3.27 3.78 0.63
C VAL A 9 2.47 2.48 0.67
N VAL A 10 1.40 2.45 1.45
CA VAL A 10 0.44 1.35 1.46
C VAL A 10 -0.78 1.76 0.65
N ALA A 11 -1.00 1.14 -0.49
CA ALA A 11 -2.17 1.38 -1.32
C ALA A 11 -3.29 0.41 -0.95
N THR A 12 -4.44 0.98 -0.58
CA THR A 12 -5.65 0.23 -0.23
C THR A 12 -6.80 0.56 -1.18
N SER A 13 -7.68 -0.40 -1.38
CA SER A 13 -8.88 -0.33 -2.22
C SER A 13 -10.00 -1.11 -1.55
N PRO A 14 -11.27 -0.87 -1.91
CA PRO A 14 -12.38 -1.65 -1.34
C PRO A 14 -12.18 -3.15 -1.50
N THR A 15 -12.53 -3.93 -0.47
CA THR A 15 -12.50 -5.40 -0.47
C THR A 15 -13.77 -5.98 0.13
N ARG A 16 -14.00 -7.29 -0.09
CA ARG A 16 -15.14 -8.03 0.51
C ARG A 16 -14.91 -8.42 1.98
N MET A 17 -14.17 -7.61 2.71
CA MET A 17 -13.85 -7.82 4.13
C MET A 17 -14.59 -6.78 4.98
N ARG A 18 -14.83 -7.09 6.25
CA ARG A 18 -15.32 -6.09 7.20
C ARG A 18 -14.27 -5.03 7.45
N ALA A 19 -14.70 -3.82 7.80
CA ALA A 19 -13.82 -2.68 8.03
C ALA A 19 -12.73 -2.97 9.06
N GLU A 20 -13.07 -3.66 10.14
CA GLU A 20 -12.16 -4.03 11.22
C GLU A 20 -11.11 -5.05 10.79
N ASP A 21 -11.49 -6.04 9.98
CA ASP A 21 -10.55 -7.04 9.45
C ASP A 21 -9.54 -6.38 8.49
N GLN A 22 -10.02 -5.43 7.66
CA GLN A 22 -9.16 -4.64 6.79
C GLN A 22 -8.18 -3.77 7.59
N LEU A 23 -8.65 -3.18 8.69
CA LEU A 23 -7.84 -2.39 9.61
C LEU A 23 -6.74 -3.23 10.25
N GLU A 24 -7.08 -4.41 10.76
CA GLU A 24 -6.10 -5.28 11.39
C GLU A 24 -5.05 -5.81 10.40
N MET A 25 -5.48 -6.10 9.17
CA MET A 25 -4.58 -6.50 8.09
C MET A 25 -3.57 -5.39 7.78
N ILE A 26 -4.02 -4.14 7.61
CA ILE A 26 -3.08 -3.04 7.33
C ILE A 26 -2.20 -2.70 8.52
N ARG A 27 -2.69 -2.83 9.77
CA ARG A 27 -1.86 -2.71 10.97
C ARG A 27 -0.75 -3.74 10.97
N SER A 28 -1.09 -5.00 10.70
CA SER A 28 -0.13 -6.10 10.58
C SER A 28 0.91 -5.82 9.51
N THR A 29 0.48 -5.32 8.34
CA THR A 29 1.40 -4.93 7.26
C THR A 29 2.32 -3.79 7.68
N VAL A 30 1.80 -2.69 8.22
CA VAL A 30 2.62 -1.55 8.66
C VAL A 30 3.57 -1.93 9.80
N ASN A 31 3.10 -2.72 10.75
CA ASN A 31 3.93 -3.22 11.85
C ASN A 31 5.03 -4.16 11.32
N SER A 32 4.73 -5.04 10.37
CA SER A 32 5.75 -5.90 9.74
C SER A 32 6.83 -5.07 9.04
N VAL A 33 6.45 -3.98 8.37
CA VAL A 33 7.42 -3.03 7.79
C VAL A 33 8.26 -2.42 8.90
N ARG A 34 7.65 -1.80 9.92
CA ARG A 34 8.37 -1.16 11.03
C ARG A 34 9.35 -2.08 11.76
N LEU A 35 8.97 -3.33 12.00
CA LEU A 35 9.84 -4.34 12.60
C LEU A 35 11.13 -4.58 11.79
N HIS A 36 11.11 -4.28 10.49
CA HIS A 36 12.20 -4.58 9.56
C HIS A 36 12.98 -3.37 9.10
N VAL A 37 12.34 -2.20 9.05
CA VAL A 37 12.98 -0.97 8.56
C VAL A 37 13.11 0.13 9.61
N GLY A 38 12.54 -0.08 10.80
CA GLY A 38 12.52 0.87 11.91
C GLY A 38 11.23 1.67 12.00
N ASP A 39 10.91 2.12 13.21
CA ASP A 39 9.66 2.84 13.53
C ASP A 39 9.57 4.24 12.93
N CYS A 40 10.70 4.82 12.52
CA CYS A 40 10.79 6.21 12.06
C CYS A 40 10.39 6.44 10.59
N ILE A 41 9.95 5.39 9.88
CA ILE A 41 9.68 5.53 8.44
C ILE A 41 8.32 6.18 8.19
N PRO A 42 8.30 7.32 7.47
CA PRO A 42 7.04 7.93 7.04
C PRO A 42 6.22 6.92 6.26
N THR A 43 5.02 6.64 6.76
CA THR A 43 4.09 5.70 6.15
C THR A 43 2.84 6.44 5.71
N VAL A 44 2.53 6.33 4.42
CA VAL A 44 1.38 6.94 3.76
C VAL A 44 0.43 5.83 3.33
N VAL A 45 -0.76 5.80 3.90
CA VAL A 45 -1.85 4.92 3.45
C VAL A 45 -2.68 5.67 2.42
N VAL A 46 -2.59 5.29 1.15
CA VAL A 46 -3.40 5.89 0.09
C VAL A 46 -4.64 5.04 -0.16
N CYS A 47 -5.82 5.65 0.00
CA CYS A 47 -7.11 4.99 -0.16
C CYS A 47 -7.68 5.32 -1.54
N ASP A 48 -7.56 4.39 -2.49
CA ASP A 48 -8.17 4.52 -3.81
C ASP A 48 -9.68 4.31 -3.72
N HIS A 49 -10.46 5.17 -4.38
CA HIS A 49 -11.91 5.08 -4.29
C HIS A 49 -12.46 3.92 -5.15
N HIS A 50 -13.76 3.73 -5.14
CA HIS A 50 -14.52 2.89 -6.07
C HIS A 50 -15.22 3.76 -7.12
N LYS A 51 -15.72 3.16 -8.19
CA LYS A 51 -16.52 3.85 -9.21
C LYS A 51 -17.97 4.00 -8.78
N GLU A 52 -18.70 2.90 -8.79
CA GLU A 52 -20.13 2.85 -8.53
C GLU A 52 -20.46 1.73 -7.56
N ALA A 53 -21.48 1.96 -6.74
CA ALA A 53 -22.03 0.99 -5.79
C ALA A 53 -23.28 0.34 -6.41
N ASP A 54 -23.23 -0.98 -6.59
CA ASP A 54 -24.33 -1.80 -7.11
C ASP A 54 -25.22 -2.25 -5.94
N GLU A 55 -26.51 -1.92 -6.00
CA GLU A 55 -27.49 -2.32 -4.98
C GLU A 55 -27.99 -3.76 -5.17
N THR A 56 -27.85 -4.32 -6.37
CA THR A 56 -28.39 -5.65 -6.71
C THR A 56 -27.46 -6.78 -6.27
N GLU A 57 -26.16 -6.50 -6.20
CA GLU A 57 -25.15 -7.44 -5.71
C GLU A 57 -24.32 -6.79 -4.59
N PRO A 58 -24.82 -6.79 -3.33
CA PRO A 58 -24.28 -5.95 -2.26
C PRO A 58 -22.81 -6.21 -1.90
N TRP A 59 -22.33 -7.43 -2.14
CA TRP A 59 -20.94 -7.86 -1.86
C TRP A 59 -20.06 -8.00 -3.12
N ARG A 60 -20.53 -7.50 -4.27
CA ARG A 60 -19.76 -7.54 -5.51
C ARG A 60 -18.47 -6.72 -5.39
N GLN A 61 -17.43 -7.18 -6.05
CA GLN A 61 -16.21 -6.42 -6.29
C GLN A 61 -15.58 -6.94 -7.58
N ASP A 62 -15.29 -6.04 -8.53
CA ASP A 62 -14.61 -6.39 -9.77
C ASP A 62 -13.26 -5.68 -9.93
N LYS A 63 -12.47 -6.13 -10.91
CA LYS A 63 -11.14 -5.57 -11.22
C LYS A 63 -11.17 -4.16 -11.82
N ARG A 64 -12.36 -3.65 -12.17
CA ARG A 64 -12.54 -2.32 -12.76
C ARG A 64 -12.90 -1.26 -11.70
N GLY A 65 -13.01 -1.66 -10.43
CA GLY A 65 -13.32 -0.78 -9.32
C GLY A 65 -14.81 -0.59 -9.06
N ASN A 66 -15.68 -1.40 -9.67
CA ASN A 66 -17.10 -1.41 -9.29
C ASN A 66 -17.29 -2.33 -8.09
N VAL A 67 -18.15 -1.92 -7.16
CA VAL A 67 -18.39 -2.64 -5.91
C VAL A 67 -19.87 -2.68 -5.59
N GLY A 68 -20.29 -3.60 -4.73
CA GLY A 68 -21.63 -3.57 -4.16
C GLY A 68 -21.77 -2.57 -3.01
N VAL A 69 -23.01 -2.22 -2.67
CA VAL A 69 -23.33 -1.26 -1.59
C VAL A 69 -22.72 -1.62 -0.23
N GLU A 70 -22.66 -2.89 0.16
CA GLU A 70 -22.05 -3.29 1.45
C GLU A 70 -20.52 -3.16 1.42
N VAL A 71 -19.87 -3.52 0.30
CA VAL A 71 -18.42 -3.31 0.14
C VAL A 71 -18.08 -1.81 0.18
N ALA A 72 -18.88 -0.96 -0.46
CA ALA A 72 -18.72 0.48 -0.39
C ALA A 72 -18.88 1.02 1.04
N ARG A 73 -19.89 0.53 1.78
CA ARG A 73 -20.15 0.91 3.17
C ARG A 73 -19.01 0.49 4.10
N GLU A 74 -18.57 -0.76 4.01
CA GLU A 74 -17.44 -1.27 4.81
C GLU A 74 -16.16 -0.51 4.49
N TYR A 75 -15.92 -0.17 3.23
CA TYR A 75 -14.75 0.62 2.86
C TYR A 75 -14.82 2.08 3.35
N ALA A 76 -16.01 2.69 3.36
CA ALA A 76 -16.20 4.01 3.96
C ALA A 76 -15.89 3.98 5.47
N ARG A 77 -16.43 3.00 6.18
CA ARG A 77 -16.16 2.76 7.60
C ARG A 77 -14.69 2.48 7.87
N TYR A 78 -14.03 1.69 7.03
CA TYR A 78 -12.60 1.42 7.11
C TYR A 78 -11.76 2.70 6.98
N LYS A 79 -12.10 3.61 6.06
CA LYS A 79 -11.41 4.91 5.94
C LYS A 79 -11.56 5.79 7.18
N GLU A 80 -12.74 5.77 7.82
CA GLU A 80 -12.97 6.48 9.09
C GLU A 80 -12.11 5.89 10.22
N LEU A 81 -12.07 4.56 10.32
CA LEU A 81 -11.22 3.86 11.29
C LEU A 81 -9.73 4.15 11.06
N LEU A 82 -9.26 4.12 9.81
CA LEU A 82 -7.90 4.48 9.43
C LEU A 82 -7.53 5.90 9.87
N ALA A 83 -8.40 6.87 9.58
CA ALA A 83 -8.15 8.27 9.91
C ALA A 83 -8.10 8.53 11.42
N GLY A 84 -8.82 7.73 12.21
CA GLY A 84 -8.82 7.80 13.68
C GLY A 84 -7.72 6.99 14.36
N ASP A 85 -6.94 6.19 13.63
CA ASP A 85 -5.95 5.30 14.21
C ASP A 85 -4.55 5.95 14.22
N PRO A 86 -3.98 6.24 15.40
CA PRO A 86 -2.68 6.93 15.54
C PRO A 86 -1.50 6.07 15.05
N THR A 87 -1.72 4.79 14.76
CA THR A 87 -0.70 3.90 14.19
C THR A 87 -0.26 4.37 12.81
N PHE A 88 -1.14 5.04 12.06
CA PHE A 88 -0.84 5.48 10.69
C PHE A 88 -0.39 6.94 10.67
N GLY A 89 0.72 7.22 9.98
CA GLY A 89 1.28 8.56 9.92
C GLY A 89 0.47 9.50 9.03
N THR A 90 0.13 9.07 7.82
CA THR A 90 -0.69 9.86 6.89
C THR A 90 -1.68 8.96 6.18
N VAL A 91 -2.96 9.33 6.21
CA VAL A 91 -4.02 8.68 5.44
C VAL A 91 -4.47 9.63 4.35
N LEU A 92 -4.33 9.21 3.09
CA LEU A 92 -4.65 9.99 1.91
C LEU A 92 -5.87 9.41 1.18
N PRO A 93 -7.09 9.90 1.46
CA PRO A 93 -8.27 9.51 0.72
C PRO A 93 -8.27 10.16 -0.67
N LEU A 94 -8.41 9.37 -1.72
CA LEU A 94 -8.57 9.89 -3.08
C LEU A 94 -10.05 10.18 -3.39
N PRO A 95 -10.36 11.29 -4.10
CA PRO A 95 -11.73 11.72 -4.34
C PRO A 95 -12.51 10.86 -5.34
N ARG A 96 -11.84 9.97 -6.07
CA ARG A 96 -12.43 9.05 -7.05
C ARG A 96 -11.49 7.86 -7.32
N HIS A 97 -11.98 6.86 -8.04
CA HIS A 97 -11.18 5.71 -8.41
C HIS A 97 -10.16 6.08 -9.49
N TYR A 98 -8.88 5.89 -9.19
CA TYR A 98 -7.76 6.14 -10.11
C TYR A 98 -7.04 4.86 -10.53
N GLY A 99 -7.18 3.78 -9.76
CA GLY A 99 -6.39 2.57 -9.90
C GLY A 99 -5.04 2.66 -9.18
N PHE A 100 -4.50 1.49 -8.86
CA PHE A 100 -3.31 1.31 -8.02
C PHE A 100 -2.12 2.20 -8.41
N ALA A 101 -1.66 2.14 -9.65
CA ALA A 101 -0.45 2.84 -10.08
C ALA A 101 -0.58 4.36 -9.96
N HIS A 102 -1.76 4.90 -10.29
CA HIS A 102 -2.01 6.32 -10.18
C HIS A 102 -2.17 6.76 -8.72
N ALA A 103 -2.86 5.96 -7.89
CA ALA A 103 -3.00 6.21 -6.46
C ALA A 103 -1.63 6.29 -5.76
N VAL A 104 -0.76 5.31 -6.02
CA VAL A 104 0.63 5.32 -5.54
C VAL A 104 1.37 6.57 -6.06
N GLY A 105 1.24 6.90 -7.35
CA GLY A 105 1.89 8.07 -7.92
C GLY A 105 1.47 9.40 -7.27
N VAL A 106 0.20 9.54 -6.86
CA VAL A 106 -0.28 10.69 -6.09
C VAL A 106 0.40 10.73 -4.72
N ALA A 107 0.42 9.61 -3.98
CA ALA A 107 1.10 9.54 -2.68
C ALA A 107 2.59 9.90 -2.78
N MET A 108 3.29 9.36 -3.78
CA MET A 108 4.71 9.61 -4.01
C MET A 108 5.01 11.10 -4.24
N ARG A 109 4.23 11.77 -5.10
CA ARG A 109 4.45 13.18 -5.46
C ARG A 109 4.22 14.14 -4.31
N HIS A 110 3.22 13.88 -3.48
CA HIS A 110 2.78 14.83 -2.45
C HIS A 110 3.32 14.54 -1.06
N HIS A 111 3.65 13.28 -0.75
CA HIS A 111 3.99 12.85 0.61
C HIS A 111 5.35 12.14 0.74
N CYS A 112 6.01 11.80 -0.38
CA CYS A 112 7.30 11.10 -0.36
C CYS A 112 8.40 11.83 -1.16
N SER A 113 8.23 13.13 -1.44
CA SER A 113 9.15 13.89 -2.31
C SER A 113 10.57 14.02 -1.76
N ALA A 114 10.76 13.91 -0.44
CA ALA A 114 12.06 13.94 0.23
C ALA A 114 12.72 12.55 0.39
N ALA A 115 12.01 11.47 0.02
CA ALA A 115 12.51 10.12 0.16
C ALA A 115 13.41 9.74 -1.02
N SER A 116 14.60 9.21 -0.73
CA SER A 116 15.50 8.65 -1.74
C SER A 116 14.95 7.35 -2.35
N HIS A 117 14.17 6.61 -1.56
CA HIS A 117 13.59 5.32 -1.92
C HIS A 117 12.16 5.23 -1.41
N ILE A 118 11.33 4.46 -2.11
CA ILE A 118 9.92 4.28 -1.76
C ILE A 118 9.59 2.79 -1.79
N LEU A 119 9.11 2.26 -0.66
CA LEU A 119 8.54 0.93 -0.55
C LEU A 119 7.04 1.03 -0.83
N VAL A 120 6.55 0.28 -1.82
CA VAL A 120 5.13 0.26 -2.17
C VAL A 120 4.54 -1.09 -1.81
N ILE A 121 3.46 -1.10 -1.03
CA ILE A 121 2.76 -2.30 -0.59
C ILE A 121 1.28 -2.17 -0.96
N GLN A 122 0.69 -3.23 -1.50
CA GLN A 122 -0.76 -3.33 -1.62
C GLN A 122 -1.30 -3.94 -0.32
N HIS A 123 -2.38 -3.36 0.22
CA HIS A 123 -2.87 -3.64 1.58
C HIS A 123 -3.19 -5.11 1.88
N ASP A 124 -3.43 -5.94 0.87
CA ASP A 124 -3.71 -7.38 0.96
C ASP A 124 -2.44 -8.26 1.02
N PHE A 125 -1.25 -7.65 1.05
CA PHE A 125 0.02 -8.36 1.26
C PHE A 125 0.64 -7.99 2.61
N ILE A 126 1.12 -9.03 3.30
CA ILE A 126 1.97 -8.89 4.50
C ILE A 126 3.42 -8.98 4.05
N PHE A 127 4.26 -8.08 4.58
CA PHE A 127 5.68 -8.07 4.29
C PHE A 127 6.41 -9.08 5.20
N ASN A 128 6.64 -10.28 4.68
CA ASN A 128 7.09 -11.43 5.49
C ASN A 128 8.61 -11.74 5.42
N ASP A 129 9.42 -11.03 4.62
CA ASP A 129 10.83 -11.41 4.40
C ASP A 129 11.80 -10.19 4.42
N PRO A 130 12.43 -9.90 5.57
CA PRO A 130 13.34 -8.76 5.74
C PRO A 130 14.73 -8.94 5.16
N VAL A 131 15.24 -10.18 5.08
CA VAL A 131 16.60 -10.46 4.58
C VAL A 131 16.73 -9.98 3.14
N ARG A 132 15.62 -10.03 2.38
CA ARG A 132 15.57 -9.49 1.02
C ARG A 132 15.62 -7.97 0.98
N LEU A 133 15.12 -7.25 1.98
CA LEU A 133 15.04 -5.79 1.91
C LEU A 133 16.41 -5.14 2.02
N GLU A 134 17.25 -5.56 2.95
CA GLU A 134 18.62 -5.03 3.07
C GLU A 134 19.44 -5.31 1.80
N VAL A 135 19.33 -6.54 1.27
CA VAL A 135 19.97 -6.93 0.00
C VAL A 135 19.45 -6.08 -1.17
N VAL A 136 18.14 -5.85 -1.24
CA VAL A 136 17.52 -4.99 -2.26
C VAL A 136 17.98 -3.54 -2.13
N MET A 137 18.03 -3.00 -0.92
CA MET A 137 18.51 -1.63 -0.67
C MET A 137 20.00 -1.49 -1.00
N GLY A 138 20.81 -2.52 -0.75
CA GLY A 138 22.20 -2.60 -1.23
C GLY A 138 22.29 -2.57 -2.75
N ALA A 139 21.54 -3.43 -3.43
CA ALA A 139 21.53 -3.50 -4.90
C ALA A 139 21.01 -2.21 -5.57
N LEU A 140 20.03 -1.53 -4.96
CA LEU A 140 19.54 -0.22 -5.42
C LEU A 140 20.60 0.87 -5.23
N ARG A 141 21.37 0.82 -4.14
CA ARG A 141 22.46 1.77 -3.85
C ARG A 141 23.58 1.68 -4.88
N ASP A 142 23.91 0.48 -5.33
CA ASP A 142 24.96 0.23 -6.32
C ASP A 142 24.57 0.71 -7.73
N GLY A 143 23.35 1.26 -7.90
CA GLY A 143 22.89 1.93 -9.12
C GLY A 143 22.47 0.98 -10.25
N GLY A 144 22.50 -0.33 -10.03
CA GLY A 144 22.19 -1.33 -11.05
C GLY A 144 20.70 -1.51 -11.37
N PHE A 145 19.80 -0.96 -10.54
CA PHE A 145 18.36 -1.20 -10.63
C PHE A 145 17.55 0.05 -10.27
N ARG A 146 16.42 0.25 -10.97
CA ARG A 146 15.46 1.33 -10.68
C ARG A 146 14.36 0.93 -9.70
N TYR A 147 13.96 -0.34 -9.71
CA TYR A 147 12.96 -0.89 -8.81
C TYR A 147 13.16 -2.40 -8.66
N VAL A 148 12.67 -2.95 -7.55
CA VAL A 148 12.61 -4.39 -7.31
C VAL A 148 11.18 -4.77 -6.94
N VAL A 149 10.68 -5.85 -7.53
CA VAL A 149 9.35 -6.40 -7.21
C VAL A 149 9.52 -7.60 -6.29
N PHE A 150 8.86 -7.55 -5.14
CA PHE A 150 8.71 -8.71 -4.26
C PHE A 150 7.54 -9.56 -4.76
N PRO A 151 7.74 -10.85 -5.08
CA PRO A 151 6.66 -11.69 -5.52
C PRO A 151 5.67 -11.93 -4.38
N ALA A 152 4.40 -11.62 -4.63
CA ALA A 152 3.28 -12.09 -3.83
C ALA A 152 3.26 -13.64 -3.82
N GLY A 153 3.14 -14.25 -2.64
CA GLY A 153 3.26 -15.70 -2.48
C GLY A 153 2.31 -16.52 -3.38
N ARG A 154 2.87 -17.10 -4.46
CA ARG A 154 2.74 -18.51 -4.91
C ARG A 154 3.53 -18.84 -6.18
N LYS A 155 4.08 -17.86 -6.91
CA LYS A 155 5.07 -18.12 -7.98
C LYS A 155 6.15 -17.04 -7.99
N MET A 156 7.39 -17.45 -7.71
CA MET A 156 8.57 -16.59 -7.86
C MET A 156 8.82 -16.32 -9.34
N VAL A 157 8.61 -15.08 -9.77
CA VAL A 157 9.27 -14.51 -10.95
C VAL A 157 9.91 -13.21 -10.49
N HIS A 158 11.21 -13.25 -10.25
CA HIS A 158 11.99 -12.02 -10.05
C HIS A 158 12.05 -11.29 -11.37
N THR A 159 11.29 -10.21 -11.51
CA THR A 159 11.42 -9.30 -12.65
C THR A 159 12.22 -8.11 -12.18
N ALA A 160 13.53 -8.14 -12.40
CA ALA A 160 14.38 -6.96 -12.33
C ALA A 160 14.55 -6.43 -13.76
N ARG A 161 14.19 -5.16 -14.01
CA ARG A 161 14.52 -4.50 -15.27
C ARG A 161 15.79 -3.66 -15.08
N HIS A 162 16.86 -4.09 -15.73
CA HIS A 162 18.05 -3.27 -15.96
C HIS A 162 17.71 -2.17 -16.97
N VAL A 163 18.35 -1.01 -16.82
CA VAL A 163 18.34 0.08 -17.81
C VAL A 163 19.77 0.28 -18.27
#